data_AF-A0A5K7X5L0-F1
#
_entry.id   AF-A0A5K7X5L0-F1
#
_cell.length_a   1.000
_cell.length_b   1.000
_cell.length_c   1.000
_cell.angle_alpha   90.00
_cell.angle_beta   90.00
_cell.angle_gamma   90.00
#
_symmetry.space_group_name_H-M   'P 1'
#
loop_
_entity.id
_entity.type
_entity.pdbx_description
1 polymer ?
#
loop_
_entity_poly.entity_id
_entity_poly.type
_entity_poly.pdbx_seq_one_letter_code
_entity_poly.pdbx_strand_id
1 'polypeptide(L)' 'MIRNMYIIQYLDQSTAWYSCETVQIQSAHSKYQKGDIVEVNDQSYLVIEDYGRLRVKRFNSEINPYKPLINQFQDK' A
#
# COMPACT_ATOMS: atom_id res chain seq x y z
N MET A 1 11.17 12.29 -4.74
CA MET A 1 10.42 12.44 -6.01
C MET A 1 8.97 12.69 -5.67
N ILE A 2 8.33 13.73 -6.23
CA ILE A 2 6.89 13.95 -6.01
C ILE A 2 6.12 12.93 -6.86
N ARG A 3 5.20 12.18 -6.23
CA ARG A 3 4.38 11.16 -6.89
C ARG A 3 2.93 11.26 -6.44
N ASN A 4 2.00 10.94 -7.34
CA ASN A 4 0.60 10.75 -6.97
C ASN A 4 0.41 9.36 -6.38
N MET A 5 -0.11 9.32 -5.16
CA MET A 5 -0.54 8.11 -4.46
C MET A 5 -2.07 8.04 -4.49
N TYR A 6 -2.59 6.91 -4.98
CA TYR A 6 -4.02 6.64 -5.08
C TYR A 6 -4.40 5.67 -3.98
N ILE A 7 -5.17 6.15 -3.02
CA ILE A 7 -5.70 5.34 -1.93
C ILE A 7 -6.99 4.70 -2.44
N ILE A 8 -7.01 3.37 -2.52
CA ILE A 8 -8.15 2.60 -3.01
C ILE A 8 -8.89 1.88 -1.89
N GLN A 9 -10.16 1.61 -2.14
CA GLN A 9 -10.97 0.72 -1.35
C GLN A 9 -11.66 -0.29 -2.27
N TYR A 10 -11.58 -1.56 -1.88
CA TYR A 10 -12.31 -2.63 -2.56
C TYR A 10 -13.78 -2.55 -2.18
N LEU A 11 -14.66 -2.79 -3.15
CA LEU A 11 -16.11 -2.80 -2.93
C LEU A 11 -16.55 -4.01 -2.08
N ASP A 12 -15.80 -5.11 -2.19
CA ASP A 12 -16.02 -6.40 -1.54
C ASP A 12 -14.72 -7.25 -1.62
N GLN A 13 -14.83 -8.60 -1.58
CA GLN A 13 -13.68 -9.50 -1.79
C GLN A 13 -13.28 -9.65 -3.28
N SER A 14 -13.89 -8.88 -4.20
CA SER A 14 -13.56 -8.91 -5.62
C SER A 14 -12.34 -8.05 -5.97
N THR A 15 -11.97 -8.09 -7.24
CA THR A 15 -10.95 -7.21 -7.82
C THR A 15 -11.46 -5.80 -8.12
N ALA A 16 -12.75 -5.52 -7.92
CA ALA A 16 -13.34 -4.21 -8.16
C ALA A 16 -13.02 -3.25 -7.00
N TRP A 17 -12.48 -2.09 -7.35
CA TRP A 17 -12.08 -1.05 -6.40
C TRP A 17 -12.43 0.33 -6.96
N TYR A 18 -12.49 1.31 -6.05
CA TYR A 18 -12.58 2.72 -6.39
C TYR A 18 -11.48 3.51 -5.68
N SER A 19 -11.13 4.67 -6.25
CA SER A 19 -10.17 5.60 -5.61
C SER A 19 -10.93 6.42 -4.57
N CYS A 20 -10.55 6.29 -3.30
CA CYS A 20 -11.09 7.10 -2.21
C CYS A 20 -10.47 8.49 -2.20
N GLU A 21 -9.16 8.54 -2.41
CA GLU A 21 -8.37 9.75 -2.25
C GLU A 21 -7.14 9.70 -3.15
N THR A 22 -6.69 10.86 -3.60
CA THR A 22 -5.40 11.03 -4.29
C THR A 22 -4.58 12.05 -3.52
N VAL A 23 -3.39 11.64 -3.08
CA VAL A 23 -2.47 12.52 -2.34
C VAL A 23 -1.13 12.58 -3.06
N GLN A 24 -0.50 13.76 -3.04
CA GLN A 24 0.88 13.89 -3.50
C GLN A 24 1.83 13.61 -2.36
N ILE A 25 2.76 12.68 -2.60
CA ILE A 25 3.76 12.29 -1.60
C ILE A 25 5.17 12.59 -2.10
N GLN A 26 6.04 12.93 -1.16
CA GLN A 26 7.48 12.92 -1.42
C GLN A 26 7.99 11.50 -1.23
N SER A 27 8.14 10.78 -2.34
CA SER A 27 8.59 9.40 -2.32
C SER A 27 10.11 9.28 -2.29
N ALA A 28 10.61 8.37 -1.46
CA ALA A 28 12.02 7.97 -1.37
C ALA A 28 12.44 7.04 -2.52
N HIS A 29 11.51 6.35 -3.18
CA HIS A 29 11.79 5.32 -4.18
C HIS A 29 11.11 5.64 -5.52
N SER A 30 11.82 5.40 -6.62
CA SER A 30 11.26 5.50 -7.97
C SER A 30 10.22 4.42 -8.26
N LYS A 31 10.32 3.27 -7.57
CA LYS A 31 9.41 2.14 -7.69
C LYS A 31 9.24 1.42 -6.35
N TYR A 32 7.99 1.16 -5.97
CA TYR A 32 7.64 0.29 -4.86
C TYR A 32 7.24 -1.10 -5.36
N GLN A 33 7.45 -2.11 -4.53
CA GLN A 33 6.98 -3.46 -4.77
C GLN A 33 5.60 -3.67 -4.13
N LYS A 34 4.84 -4.59 -4.72
CA LYS A 34 3.58 -5.05 -4.13
C LYS A 34 3.88 -5.66 -2.75
N GLY A 35 3.17 -5.19 -1.73
CA GLY A 35 3.44 -5.58 -0.35
C GLY A 35 4.35 -4.66 0.43
N ASP A 36 4.94 -3.63 -0.18
CA ASP A 36 5.63 -2.59 0.58
C ASP A 36 4.65 -1.79 1.45
N ILE A 37 5.14 -1.24 2.56
CA ILE A 37 4.39 -0.33 3.42
C ILE A 37 4.88 1.10 3.17
N VAL A 38 3.94 2.01 2.96
CA VAL A 38 4.19 3.44 2.81
C VAL A 38 3.44 4.16 3.93
N GLU A 39 4.15 5.01 4.66
CA GLU A 39 3.58 5.81 5.74
C GLU A 39 3.36 7.25 5.26
N VAL A 40 2.13 7.75 5.43
CA VAL A 40 1.73 9.12 5.05
C VAL A 40 0.76 9.63 6.11
N ASN A 41 1.03 10.81 6.68
CA ASN A 41 0.18 11.43 7.70
C ASN A 41 -0.16 10.47 8.86
N ASP A 42 0.85 9.79 9.40
CA ASP A 42 0.72 8.79 10.48
C ASP A 42 -0.19 7.59 10.15
N GLN A 43 -0.49 7.37 8.88
CA GLN A 43 -1.25 6.23 8.40
C GLN A 43 -0.38 5.32 7.54
N SER A 44 -0.49 4.02 7.80
CA SER A 44 0.16 2.97 7.00
C SER A 44 -0.71 2.54 5.83
N TYR A 45 -0.08 2.43 4.66
CA TYR A 45 -0.71 1.96 3.44
C TYR A 45 0.10 0.83 2.81
N LEU A 46 -0.60 -0.21 2.40
CA LEU A 46 -0.03 -1.36 1.72
C LEU A 46 -0.04 -1.13 0.21
N VAL A 47 1.12 -1.24 -0.43
CA VAL A 47 1.27 -1.10 -1.87
C VAL A 47 0.60 -2.28 -2.58
N ILE A 48 -0.31 -1.95 -3.50
CA ILE A 48 -1.00 -2.91 -4.37
C ILE A 48 -0.26 -3.03 -5.71
N GLU A 49 0.12 -1.90 -6.29
CA GLU A 49 0.85 -1.83 -7.56
C GLU A 49 1.57 -0.48 -7.72
N ASP A 50 2.62 -0.46 -8.55
CA ASP A 50 3.35 0.75 -8.91
C ASP A 50 3.82 0.69 -10.39
N TYR A 51 2.90 1.05 -11.30
CA TYR A 51 3.14 1.13 -12.75
C TYR A 51 3.03 2.58 -13.26
N GLY A 52 3.71 3.51 -12.59
CA GLY A 52 3.66 4.94 -12.89
C GLY A 52 2.62 5.71 -12.08
N ARG A 53 1.74 4.99 -11.39
CA ARG A 53 0.83 5.51 -10.35
C ARG A 53 0.95 4.59 -9.15
N LEU A 54 1.27 5.16 -7.99
CA LEU A 54 1.40 4.38 -6.77
C LEU A 54 0.01 4.10 -6.21
N ARG A 55 -0.46 2.86 -6.31
CA ARG A 55 -1.77 2.45 -5.78
C ARG A 55 -1.58 1.73 -4.46
N VAL A 56 -2.32 2.17 -3.45
CA VAL A 56 -2.22 1.63 -2.10
C VAL A 56 -3.59 1.40 -1.50
N LYS A 57 -3.69 0.47 -0.55
CA LYS A 57 -4.86 0.36 0.33
C LYS A 57 -4.45 0.66 1.76
N ARG A 58 -5.38 1.17 2.56
CA ARG A 58 -5.12 1.37 3.99
C ARG A 58 -4.76 0.04 4.66
N PHE A 59 -3.72 0.06 5.49
CA PHE A 59 -3.19 -1.12 6.14
C PHE A 59 -3.31 -0.99 7.65
N ASN A 60 -4.37 -1.57 8.19
CA ASN A 60 -4.66 -1.60 9.64
C ASN A 60 -4.39 -2.99 10.25
N SER A 61 -3.87 -3.93 9.46
CA SER A 61 -3.62 -5.31 9.90
C SER A 61 -2.18 -5.47 10.34
N GLU A 62 -1.93 -6.35 11.29
CA GLU A 62 -0.58 -6.78 11.64
C GLU A 62 0.00 -7.74 10.58
N ILE A 63 -0.84 -8.34 9.74
CA ILE A 63 -0.44 -9.34 8.74
C ILE A 63 -0.51 -8.77 7.33
N ASN A 64 0.63 -8.73 6.67
CA ASN A 64 0.76 -8.37 5.28
C ASN A 64 0.44 -9.59 4.38
N PRO A 65 -0.65 -9.54 3.58
CA PRO A 65 -1.07 -10.68 2.75
C PRO A 65 -0.12 -10.97 1.58
N TYR A 66 0.83 -10.09 1.29
CA TYR A 66 1.78 -10.25 0.17
C TYR A 66 3.16 -10.73 0.62
N LYS A 67 3.35 -10.99 1.92
CA LYS A 67 4.58 -11.58 2.45
C LYS A 67 4.28 -12.97 3.06
N PRO A 68 5.23 -13.92 3.01
CA PRO A 68 5.08 -15.19 3.71
C PRO A 68 4.87 -14.99 5.21
N LEU A 69 3.91 -15.72 5.82
CA LEU A 69 3.62 -15.63 7.26
C LEU A 69 4.87 -15.89 8.13
N ILE A 70 5.69 -16.88 7.73
CA ILE A 70 6.93 -17.24 8.46
C ILE A 70 7.95 -16.09 8.54
N ASN A 71 7.89 -15.13 7.61
CA ASN A 71 8.78 -13.97 7.60
C ASN A 71 8.23 -12.79 8.41
N GLN A 72 7.01 -12.92 8.96
CA GLN A 72 6.29 -11.83 9.64
C GLN A 72 6.13 -12.07 11.14
N PHE A 73 6.18 -13.33 11.57
CA PHE A 73 6.35 -13.66 12.98
C PHE A 73 7.84 -13.75 13.27
N GLN A 74 8.38 -12.76 13.97
CA GLN A 74 9.64 -12.97 14.68
C GLN A 74 9.32 -13.93 15.83
N ASP A 75 9.94 -15.11 15.83
CA ASP A 75 10.03 -15.93 17.05
C ASP A 75 10.53 -15.01 18.16
N LYS A 76 9.68 -14.78 19.16
CA LYS A 76 10.03 -14.03 20.38
C LYS A 76 10.95 -14.86 21.25
#